data_AF-A0A5S3QTB2-F1
#
_entry.id   AF-A0A5S3QTB2-F1
#
_cell.length_a   1.000
_cell.length_b   1.000
_cell.length_c   1.000
_cell.angle_alpha   90.00
_cell.angle_beta   90.00
_cell.angle_gamma   90.00
#
_symmetry.space_group_name_H-M   'P 1'
#
loop_
_entity.id
_entity.type
_entity.pdbx_description
1 polymer ?
#
loop_
_entity_poly.entity_id
_entity_poly.type
_entity_poly.pdbx_seq_one_letter_code
_entity_poly.pdbx_strand_id
1 'polypeptide(L)'
;FDFDFDYECIRIWNGKGNKHRVVTLATELIPLLRNQIAQADEYLKLAPQNERYAGVWMPNALARKYPSANKSLAWQYLFPSYKLSADPETGESRRHHFHQTGVRKAVKEAAKKAQITKPITPHTFRHSFATHLLQSGADIRTVQAQLGHSDVKTTQIYTHVLQQGANGVVSPLSKIF
;
A
#
# COMPACT_ATOMS: atom_id res chain seq x y z
N PHE A 1 -13.64 -2.39 -7.05
CA PHE A 1 -12.24 -2.56 -7.41
C PHE A 1 -11.47 -1.34 -6.92
N ASP A 2 -10.28 -1.53 -6.35
CA ASP A 2 -9.57 -0.46 -5.66
C ASP A 2 -8.73 0.42 -6.60
N PHE A 3 -8.37 -0.11 -7.77
CA PHE A 3 -7.60 0.60 -8.78
C PHE A 3 -8.54 1.25 -9.78
N ASP A 4 -8.34 2.54 -10.00
CA ASP A 4 -9.08 3.35 -10.95
C ASP A 4 -8.08 3.84 -12.00
N PHE A 5 -8.07 3.16 -13.16
CA PHE A 5 -7.12 3.46 -14.24
C PHE A 5 -7.54 4.66 -15.08
N ASP A 6 -8.81 5.05 -15.03
CA ASP A 6 -9.32 6.21 -15.76
C ASP A 6 -8.91 7.51 -15.05
N TYR A 7 -8.92 7.49 -13.71
CA TYR A 7 -8.47 8.61 -12.87
C TYR A 7 -7.06 8.43 -12.30
N GLU A 8 -6.32 7.41 -12.75
CA GLU A 8 -4.93 7.15 -12.36
C GLU A 8 -4.72 7.20 -10.84
N CYS A 9 -5.60 6.50 -10.10
CA CYS A 9 -5.60 6.54 -8.65
C CYS A 9 -5.94 5.20 -8.00
N ILE A 10 -5.65 5.10 -6.70
CA ILE A 10 -5.95 3.92 -5.88
C ILE A 10 -6.82 4.35 -4.71
N ARG A 11 -7.92 3.64 -4.51
CA ARG A 11 -8.84 3.80 -3.37
C ARG A 11 -8.38 2.88 -2.24
N ILE A 12 -8.05 3.47 -1.10
CA ILE A 12 -7.69 2.74 0.11
C ILE A 12 -8.86 2.78 1.08
N TRP A 13 -9.50 1.63 1.27
CA TRP A 13 -10.60 1.45 2.22
C TRP A 13 -10.07 1.17 3.64
N ASN A 14 -10.86 1.55 4.65
CA ASN A 14 -10.58 1.29 6.08
C ASN A 14 -9.13 1.58 6.51
N GLY A 15 -8.58 2.72 6.07
CA GLY A 15 -7.27 3.18 6.50
C GLY A 15 -7.24 3.55 7.99
N LYS A 16 -6.12 4.13 8.45
CA LYS A 16 -5.98 4.59 9.85
C LYS A 16 -7.17 5.46 10.26
N GLY A 17 -7.83 5.10 11.36
CA GLY A 17 -9.04 5.78 11.85
C GLY A 17 -10.33 5.45 11.08
N ASN A 18 -10.36 4.31 10.37
CA ASN A 18 -11.48 3.84 9.56
C ASN A 18 -11.89 4.80 8.43
N LYS A 19 -10.91 5.56 7.91
CA LYS A 19 -11.12 6.54 6.84
C LYS A 19 -10.75 5.96 5.48
N HIS A 20 -11.53 6.31 4.47
CA HIS A 20 -11.21 6.05 3.07
C HIS A 20 -10.34 7.17 2.53
N ARG A 21 -9.46 6.85 1.59
CA ARG A 21 -8.68 7.87 0.87
C ARG A 21 -8.38 7.43 -0.54
N VAL A 22 -8.12 8.41 -1.39
CA VAL A 22 -7.62 8.22 -2.75
C VAL A 22 -6.15 8.62 -2.75
N VAL A 23 -5.30 7.80 -3.36
CA VAL A 23 -3.87 8.08 -3.54
C VAL A 23 -3.51 8.04 -5.02
N THR A 24 -2.46 8.76 -5.38
CA THR A 24 -1.95 8.80 -6.76
C THR A 24 -1.46 7.42 -7.20
N LEU A 25 -1.61 7.12 -8.49
CA LEU A 25 -1.01 5.95 -9.14
C LEU A 25 0.01 6.42 -10.18
N ALA A 26 1.19 5.79 -10.19
CA ALA A 26 2.16 5.99 -11.25
C ALA A 26 1.69 5.26 -12.51
N THR A 27 1.49 5.98 -13.62
CA THR A 27 0.87 5.47 -14.85
C THR A 27 1.74 4.42 -15.54
N GLU A 28 3.06 4.50 -15.34
CA GLU A 28 4.06 3.56 -15.85
C GLU A 28 3.86 2.15 -15.26
N LEU A 29 3.18 2.04 -14.11
CA LEU A 29 2.86 0.76 -13.47
C LEU A 29 1.57 0.12 -13.99
N ILE A 30 0.75 0.82 -14.78
CA ILE A 30 -0.54 0.31 -15.26
C ILE A 30 -0.39 -1.02 -16.02
N PRO A 31 0.57 -1.20 -16.95
CA PRO A 31 0.74 -2.49 -17.63
C PRO A 31 1.07 -3.63 -16.64
N LEU A 32 1.95 -3.37 -15.67
CA LEU A 32 2.32 -4.36 -14.64
C LEU A 32 1.13 -4.70 -13.74
N LEU A 33 0.31 -3.71 -13.38
CA LEU A 33 -0.90 -3.91 -12.58
C LEU A 33 -1.95 -4.71 -13.35
N ARG A 34 -2.13 -4.47 -14.66
CA ARG A 34 -3.04 -5.27 -15.49
C ARG A 34 -2.59 -6.73 -15.56
N ASN A 35 -1.29 -6.99 -15.70
CA ASN A 35 -0.74 -8.34 -15.63
C ASN A 35 -0.99 -8.99 -14.26
N GLN A 36 -0.84 -8.23 -13.18
CA GLN A 36 -1.12 -8.72 -11.83
C GLN A 36 -2.60 -9.05 -11.62
N ILE A 37 -3.53 -8.25 -12.19
CA ILE A 37 -4.96 -8.52 -12.17
C ILE A 37 -5.26 -9.81 -12.93
N ALA A 38 -4.65 -10.01 -14.09
CA ALA A 38 -4.81 -11.25 -14.87
C ALA A 38 -4.34 -12.48 -14.08
N GLN A 39 -3.20 -12.40 -13.39
CA GLN A 39 -2.73 -13.48 -12.51
C GLN A 39 -3.70 -13.75 -11.35
N ALA A 40 -4.26 -12.71 -10.73
CA ALA A 40 -5.27 -12.88 -9.68
C ALA A 40 -6.55 -13.56 -10.21
N ASP A 41 -6.96 -13.24 -11.45
CA ASP A 41 -8.09 -13.87 -12.13
C ASP A 41 -7.80 -15.34 -12.48
N GLU A 42 -6.58 -15.69 -12.89
CA GLU A 42 -6.17 -17.08 -13.08
C GLU A 42 -6.30 -17.89 -11.78
N TYR A 43 -5.83 -17.34 -10.65
CA TYR A 43 -6.01 -17.99 -9.35
C TYR A 43 -7.49 -18.19 -8.98
N LEU A 44 -8.36 -17.24 -9.33
CA LEU A 44 -9.80 -17.34 -9.11
C LEU A 44 -10.42 -18.43 -9.99
N LYS A 45 -10.05 -18.50 -11.26
CA LYS A 45 -10.53 -19.53 -12.22
C LYS A 45 -10.11 -20.94 -11.85
N LEU A 46 -8.94 -21.11 -11.24
CA LEU A 46 -8.46 -22.41 -10.76
C LEU A 46 -9.07 -22.84 -9.42
N ALA A 47 -9.60 -21.90 -8.64
CA ALA A 47 -10.10 -22.16 -7.30
C ALA A 47 -11.28 -23.16 -7.18
N PRO A 48 -12.23 -23.25 -8.14
CA PRO A 48 -13.31 -24.24 -8.13
C PRO A 48 -12.85 -25.69 -8.12
N GLN A 49 -11.59 -25.99 -8.49
CA GLN A 49 -11.03 -27.34 -8.40
C GLN A 49 -10.83 -27.81 -6.95
N ASN A 50 -10.93 -26.89 -5.98
CA ASN A 50 -10.90 -27.20 -4.56
C ASN A 50 -12.32 -27.04 -3.98
N GLU A 51 -12.95 -28.16 -3.64
CA GLU A 51 -14.31 -28.20 -3.08
C GLU A 51 -14.46 -27.37 -1.79
N ARG A 52 -13.37 -27.13 -1.06
CA ARG A 52 -13.36 -26.34 0.19
C ARG A 52 -13.16 -24.84 -0.04
N TYR A 53 -13.03 -24.38 -1.29
CA TYR A 53 -12.79 -22.96 -1.58
C TYR A 53 -14.05 -22.11 -1.39
N ALA A 54 -14.01 -21.25 -0.38
CA ALA A 54 -15.13 -20.37 0.00
C ALA A 54 -14.98 -18.92 -0.46
N GLY A 55 -14.12 -18.67 -1.46
CA GLY A 55 -13.84 -17.32 -1.96
C GLY A 55 -12.84 -16.54 -1.09
N VAL A 56 -12.75 -15.24 -1.34
CA VAL A 56 -11.98 -14.30 -0.50
C VAL A 56 -12.72 -14.04 0.82
N TRP A 57 -11.98 -13.67 1.86
CA TRP A 57 -12.58 -13.15 3.09
C TRP A 57 -13.27 -11.81 2.82
N MET A 58 -14.46 -11.61 3.42
CA MET A 58 -15.19 -10.35 3.36
C MET A 58 -15.72 -9.98 4.76
N PRO A 59 -15.77 -8.68 5.12
CA PRO A 59 -16.40 -8.26 6.37
C PRO A 59 -17.87 -8.71 6.45
N ASN A 60 -18.33 -9.14 7.63
CA ASN A 60 -19.67 -9.70 7.86
C ASN A 60 -20.83 -8.85 7.30
N ALA A 61 -20.76 -7.52 7.38
CA ALA A 61 -21.77 -6.64 6.80
C ALA A 61 -21.79 -6.68 5.27
N LEU A 62 -20.62 -6.72 4.63
CA LEU A 62 -20.48 -6.80 3.17
C LEU A 62 -20.81 -8.20 2.65
N ALA A 63 -20.40 -9.25 3.37
CA ALA A 63 -20.74 -10.63 3.03
C ALA A 63 -22.25 -10.85 2.99
N ARG A 64 -22.99 -10.32 3.97
CA ARG A 64 -24.46 -10.38 3.98
C ARG A 64 -25.10 -9.56 2.85
N LYS A 65 -24.54 -8.38 2.55
CA LYS A 65 -25.09 -7.50 1.52
C LYS A 65 -24.82 -8.01 0.09
N TYR A 66 -23.67 -8.66 -0.13
CA TYR A 66 -23.23 -9.14 -1.45
C TYR A 66 -22.73 -10.60 -1.35
N PRO A 67 -23.62 -11.60 -1.22
CA PRO A 67 -23.25 -12.98 -0.90
C PRO A 67 -22.38 -13.67 -1.96
N SER A 68 -22.50 -13.30 -3.24
CA SER A 68 -21.70 -13.87 -4.33
C SER A 68 -20.41 -13.09 -4.64
N ALA A 69 -20.20 -11.95 -4.00
CA ALA A 69 -19.09 -11.06 -4.31
C ALA A 69 -17.72 -11.69 -4.03
N ASN A 70 -17.64 -12.56 -3.02
CA ASN A 70 -16.41 -13.24 -2.60
C ASN A 70 -15.78 -14.15 -3.67
N LYS A 71 -16.53 -14.51 -4.72
CA LYS A 71 -16.06 -15.30 -5.87
C LYS A 71 -15.96 -14.48 -7.16
N SER A 72 -16.13 -13.17 -7.08
CA SER A 72 -15.93 -12.27 -8.22
C SER A 72 -14.53 -11.66 -8.19
N LEU A 73 -13.95 -11.42 -9.37
CA LEU A 73 -12.62 -10.81 -9.51
C LEU A 73 -12.54 -9.46 -8.80
N ALA A 74 -13.63 -8.68 -8.86
CA ALA A 74 -13.69 -7.32 -8.35
C ALA A 74 -13.43 -7.20 -6.82
N TRP A 75 -13.53 -8.32 -6.10
CA TRP A 75 -13.37 -8.43 -4.65
C TRP A 75 -12.15 -9.26 -4.24
N GLN A 76 -11.44 -9.88 -5.19
CA GLN A 76 -10.22 -10.62 -4.87
C GLN A 76 -9.09 -9.68 -4.48
N TYR A 77 -8.18 -10.14 -3.62
CA TYR A 77 -6.93 -9.44 -3.37
C TYR A 77 -6.12 -9.36 -4.68
N LEU A 78 -5.65 -8.16 -5.03
CA LEU A 78 -4.78 -7.97 -6.21
C LEU A 78 -3.49 -8.78 -6.12
N PHE A 79 -2.95 -8.91 -4.90
CA PHE A 79 -1.75 -9.67 -4.64
C PHE A 79 -2.08 -10.88 -3.76
N PRO A 80 -2.66 -11.94 -4.35
CA PRO A 80 -3.04 -13.12 -3.60
C PRO A 80 -1.82 -13.90 -3.12
N SER A 81 -1.96 -14.58 -1.99
CA SER A 81 -1.07 -15.64 -1.57
C SER A 81 -1.15 -16.80 -2.58
N TYR A 82 -0.01 -17.43 -2.84
CA TYR A 82 0.08 -18.64 -3.65
C TYR A 82 -0.64 -19.84 -2.99
N LYS A 83 -0.66 -19.88 -1.65
CA LYS A 83 -1.36 -20.92 -0.86
C LYS A 83 -2.73 -20.44 -0.40
N LEU A 84 -3.68 -21.38 -0.37
CA LEU A 84 -4.92 -21.24 0.39
C LEU A 84 -4.64 -21.45 1.89
N SER A 85 -5.42 -20.80 2.73
CA SER A 85 -5.37 -20.94 4.19
C SER A 85 -6.76 -21.19 4.73
N ALA A 86 -6.86 -21.98 5.79
CA ALA A 86 -8.12 -22.10 6.53
C ALA A 86 -8.43 -20.77 7.22
N ASP A 87 -9.66 -20.31 7.08
CA ASP A 87 -10.22 -19.21 7.85
C ASP A 87 -10.33 -19.65 9.32
N PRO A 88 -9.72 -18.93 10.29
CA PRO A 88 -9.76 -19.31 11.69
C PRO A 88 -11.18 -19.25 12.30
N GLU A 89 -12.09 -18.46 11.74
CA GLU A 89 -13.46 -18.34 12.26
C GLU A 89 -14.40 -19.42 11.72
N THR A 90 -14.23 -19.79 10.44
CA THR A 90 -15.17 -20.68 9.74
C THR A 90 -14.59 -22.04 9.35
N GLY A 91 -13.26 -22.20 9.39
CA GLY A 91 -12.55 -23.41 8.93
C GLY A 91 -12.50 -23.58 7.41
N GLU A 92 -13.18 -22.71 6.65
CA GLU A 92 -13.24 -22.77 5.19
C GLU A 92 -11.90 -22.41 4.54
N SER A 93 -11.59 -22.98 3.37
CA SER A 93 -10.37 -22.63 2.65
C SER A 93 -10.57 -21.33 1.88
N ARG A 94 -9.79 -20.30 2.22
CA ARG A 94 -9.83 -18.98 1.57
C ARG A 94 -8.46 -18.61 1.02
N ARG A 95 -8.45 -17.72 0.02
CA ARG A 95 -7.21 -17.12 -0.49
C ARG A 95 -6.98 -15.78 0.19
N HIS A 96 -5.95 -15.70 1.03
CA HIS A 96 -5.49 -14.44 1.61
C HIS A 96 -4.58 -13.67 0.66
N HIS A 97 -4.30 -12.42 0.97
CA HIS A 97 -3.21 -11.67 0.33
C HIS A 97 -1.84 -12.24 0.77
N PHE A 98 -0.77 -11.87 0.06
CA PHE A 98 0.59 -12.20 0.51
C PHE A 98 0.83 -11.72 1.95
N HIS A 99 1.65 -12.45 2.70
CA HIS A 99 1.93 -12.10 4.07
C HIS A 99 2.86 -10.87 4.16
N GLN A 100 2.56 -9.91 5.03
CA GLN A 100 3.29 -8.63 5.12
C GLN A 100 4.80 -8.82 5.38
N THR A 101 5.19 -9.88 6.09
CA THR A 101 6.61 -10.17 6.33
C THR A 101 7.38 -10.51 5.05
N GLY A 102 6.70 -11.02 4.02
CA GLY A 102 7.30 -11.27 2.70
C GLY A 102 7.84 -9.99 2.08
N VAL A 103 7.03 -8.92 2.07
CA VAL A 103 7.47 -7.60 1.58
C VAL A 103 8.61 -7.02 2.42
N ARG A 104 8.53 -7.12 3.75
CA ARG A 104 9.61 -6.65 4.64
C ARG A 104 10.94 -7.37 4.35
N LYS A 105 10.91 -8.69 4.16
CA LYS A 105 12.08 -9.50 3.80
C LYS A 105 12.61 -9.12 2.42
N ALA A 106 11.73 -9.01 1.42
CA ALA A 106 12.12 -8.61 0.07
C ALA A 106 12.82 -7.25 0.03
N VAL A 107 12.27 -6.26 0.76
CA VAL A 107 12.88 -4.93 0.91
C VAL A 107 14.26 -5.01 1.56
N LYS A 108 14.41 -5.79 2.64
CA LYS A 108 15.69 -5.94 3.34
C LYS A 108 16.75 -6.57 2.43
N GLU A 109 16.40 -7.62 1.69
CA GLU A 109 17.32 -8.27 0.75
C GLU A 109 17.68 -7.35 -0.42
N ALA A 110 16.72 -6.59 -0.96
CA ALA A 110 16.98 -5.61 -2.00
C ALA A 110 17.95 -4.50 -1.51
N ALA A 111 17.75 -3.98 -0.30
CA ALA A 111 18.63 -2.98 0.30
C ALA A 111 20.06 -3.51 0.49
N LYS A 112 20.21 -4.76 0.93
CA LYS A 112 21.51 -5.43 1.05
C LYS A 112 22.22 -5.54 -0.31
N LYS A 113 21.50 -5.98 -1.35
CA LYS A 113 22.04 -6.09 -2.72
C LYS A 113 22.44 -4.73 -3.30
N ALA A 114 21.67 -3.69 -3.00
CA ALA A 114 21.95 -2.31 -3.38
C ALA A 114 23.03 -1.62 -2.52
N GLN A 115 23.65 -2.34 -1.57
CA GLN A 115 24.67 -1.82 -0.66
C GLN A 115 24.21 -0.62 0.17
N ILE A 116 22.90 -0.56 0.48
CA ILE A 116 22.34 0.48 1.34
C ILE A 116 22.58 0.08 2.80
N THR A 117 23.45 0.83 3.48
CA THR A 117 23.82 0.58 4.89
C THR A 117 22.76 1.06 5.88
N LYS A 118 21.89 1.97 5.45
CA LYS A 118 20.80 2.54 6.25
C LYS A 118 19.70 1.48 6.46
N PRO A 119 19.05 1.39 7.63
CA PRO A 119 17.88 0.52 7.80
C PRO A 119 16.72 0.94 6.87
N ILE A 120 16.32 0.07 5.94
CA ILE A 120 15.20 0.31 5.03
C ILE A 120 14.04 -0.62 5.35
N THR A 121 12.84 -0.04 5.44
CA THR A 121 11.57 -0.74 5.64
C THR A 121 10.50 -0.19 4.69
N PRO A 122 9.33 -0.83 4.54
CA PRO A 122 8.19 -0.24 3.84
C PRO A 122 7.81 1.17 4.34
N HIS A 123 7.99 1.44 5.64
CA HIS A 123 7.76 2.78 6.18
C HIS A 123 8.76 3.79 5.61
N THR A 124 10.02 3.41 5.41
CA THR A 124 11.04 4.27 4.78
C THR A 124 10.61 4.74 3.39
N PHE A 125 10.04 3.87 2.56
CA PHE A 125 9.52 4.27 1.25
C PHE A 125 8.37 5.28 1.36
N ARG A 126 7.45 5.07 2.31
CA ARG A 126 6.38 6.02 2.60
C ARG A 126 6.93 7.37 3.04
N HIS A 127 8.00 7.38 3.85
CA HIS A 127 8.67 8.61 4.23
C HIS A 127 9.31 9.30 3.02
N SER A 128 10.07 8.57 2.19
CA SER A 128 10.67 9.11 0.98
C SER A 128 9.62 9.69 0.02
N PHE A 129 8.50 9.01 -0.18
CA PHE A 129 7.39 9.51 -0.99
C PHE A 129 6.87 10.87 -0.49
N ALA A 130 6.62 11.00 0.81
CA ALA A 130 6.16 12.25 1.41
C ALA A 130 7.17 13.39 1.26
N THR A 131 8.44 13.10 1.55
CA THR A 131 9.55 14.04 1.42
C THR A 131 9.71 14.50 -0.02
N HIS A 132 9.70 13.60 -1.01
CA HIS A 132 9.85 13.95 -2.41
C HIS A 132 8.67 14.75 -2.96
N LEU A 133 7.44 14.46 -2.54
CA LEU A 133 6.28 15.28 -2.91
C LEU A 133 6.46 16.73 -2.45
N LEU A 134 6.85 16.93 -1.20
CA LEU A 134 7.12 18.27 -0.67
C LEU A 134 8.32 18.93 -1.38
N GLN A 135 9.39 18.18 -1.74
CA GLN A 135 10.51 18.71 -2.54
C GLN A 135 10.08 19.20 -3.91
N SER A 136 9.12 18.51 -4.52
CA SER A 136 8.53 18.91 -5.81
C SER A 136 7.54 20.08 -5.69
N GLY A 137 7.38 20.65 -4.49
CA GLY A 137 6.51 21.81 -4.25
C GLY A 137 5.05 21.45 -3.94
N ALA A 138 4.72 20.18 -3.70
CA ALA A 138 3.37 19.80 -3.32
C ALA A 138 3.00 20.43 -1.97
N ASP A 139 1.77 20.96 -1.87
CA ASP A 139 1.27 21.53 -0.63
C ASP A 139 1.16 20.47 0.49
N ILE A 140 1.41 20.88 1.74
CA ILE A 140 1.41 19.99 2.89
C ILE A 140 0.04 19.31 3.13
N ARG A 141 -1.08 19.95 2.76
CA ARG A 141 -2.42 19.34 2.84
C ARG A 141 -2.60 18.27 1.77
N THR A 142 -2.02 18.47 0.59
CA THR A 142 -1.99 17.44 -0.47
C THR A 142 -1.23 16.21 0.02
N VAL A 143 -0.05 16.39 0.60
CA VAL A 143 0.73 15.28 1.17
C VAL A 143 0.01 14.62 2.35
N GLN A 144 -0.63 15.41 3.21
CA GLN A 144 -1.46 14.92 4.30
C GLN A 144 -2.58 13.99 3.79
N ALA A 145 -3.28 14.39 2.73
CA ALA A 145 -4.35 13.62 2.10
C ALA A 145 -3.83 12.30 1.50
N GLN A 146 -2.72 12.35 0.76
CA GLN A 146 -2.07 11.17 0.17
C GLN A 146 -1.66 10.14 1.24
N LEU A 147 -1.17 10.62 2.39
CA LEU A 147 -0.78 9.74 3.50
C LEU A 147 -1.97 9.30 4.36
N GLY A 148 -3.08 10.04 4.36
CA GLY A 148 -4.22 9.78 5.24
C GLY A 148 -3.93 10.13 6.70
N HIS A 149 -3.19 11.21 6.95
CA HIS A 149 -2.95 11.71 8.31
C HIS A 149 -4.13 12.57 8.77
N SER A 150 -4.68 12.26 9.95
CA SER A 150 -5.78 13.03 10.53
C SER A 150 -5.34 14.41 11.02
N ASP A 151 -4.07 14.55 11.40
CA ASP A 151 -3.47 15.79 11.89
C ASP A 151 -2.26 16.16 11.00
N VAL A 152 -2.23 17.41 10.57
CA VAL A 152 -1.13 17.99 9.79
C VAL A 152 0.19 17.94 10.56
N LYS A 153 0.17 17.96 11.90
CA LYS A 153 1.36 17.78 12.74
C LYS A 153 2.12 16.50 12.43
N THR A 154 1.41 15.42 12.07
CA THR A 154 2.06 14.15 11.68
C THR A 154 2.79 14.28 10.35
N THR A 155 2.32 15.15 9.45
CA THR A 155 2.95 15.43 8.16
C THR A 155 4.08 16.47 8.26
N GLN A 156 4.02 17.39 9.24
CA GLN A 156 5.08 18.37 9.50
C GLN A 156 6.43 17.73 9.87
N ILE A 157 6.44 16.49 10.34
CA ILE A 157 7.70 15.74 10.55
C ILE A 157 8.55 15.69 9.25
N TYR A 158 7.90 15.68 8.08
CA TYR A 158 8.59 15.68 6.79
C TYR A 158 9.17 17.03 6.39
N THR A 159 8.54 18.14 6.79
CA THR A 159 9.03 19.48 6.43
C THR A 159 10.35 19.79 7.14
N HIS A 160 10.59 19.23 8.33
CA HIS A 160 11.87 19.35 9.02
C HIS A 160 13.03 18.68 8.27
N VAL A 161 12.77 17.56 7.58
CA VAL A 161 13.79 16.80 6.82
C VAL A 161 14.21 17.54 5.54
N LEU A 162 13.33 18.39 5.01
CA LEU A 162 13.55 19.14 3.77
C LEU A 162 14.42 20.36 3.89
N GLN A 163 15.02 20.56 5.06
CA GLN A 163 15.93 21.68 5.29
C GLN A 163 15.28 23.06 5.16
N GLN A 164 13.95 23.14 5.02
CA GLN A 164 13.18 24.40 5.12
C GLN A 164 13.06 24.92 6.57
N GLY A 165 14.04 24.57 7.40
CA GLY A 165 14.20 24.92 8.80
C GLY A 165 15.69 24.94 9.15
N ALA A 166 16.13 24.12 10.11
CA ALA A 166 17.48 24.17 10.71
C ALA A 166 18.68 24.03 9.75
N ASN A 167 18.55 23.33 8.62
CA ASN A 167 19.65 23.18 7.65
C ASN A 167 19.77 24.35 6.65
N GLY A 168 18.77 25.24 6.56
CA GLY A 168 18.93 26.56 5.92
C GLY A 168 19.70 27.55 6.80
N VAL A 169 19.95 27.19 8.06
CA VAL A 169 20.74 27.98 8.99
C VAL A 169 22.20 27.56 8.81
N VAL A 170 23.00 28.47 8.25
CA VAL A 170 24.45 28.31 8.22
C VAL A 170 24.96 28.24 9.66
N SER A 171 25.72 27.19 9.98
CA SER A 171 26.35 27.04 11.29
C SER A 171 27.11 28.32 11.65
N PRO A 172 26.91 28.91 12.84
CA PRO A 172 27.71 30.05 13.28
C PRO A 172 29.22 29.77 13.25
N LEU A 173 29.61 28.50 13.44
CA LEU A 173 31.01 28.06 13.32
C LEU A 173 31.57 28.25 11.91
N SER A 174 30.73 28.11 10.88
CA SER A 174 31.11 28.35 9.48
C SER A 174 31.25 29.83 9.13
N LYS A 175 30.99 30.75 10.07
CA LYS A 175 31.18 32.20 9.89
C LYS A 175 32.44 32.74 10.57
N ILE A 176 33.13 31.90 11.34
CA ILE A 176 34.33 32.28 12.11
C ILE A 176 35.60 31.53 11.67
N PHE A 177 35.49 30.68 10.65
CA PHE A 177 36.57 30.10 9.85
C PHE A 177 36.28 30.39 8.38
#